data_AF-A0A4Q9V700-F1
#
_entry.id   AF-A0A4Q9V700-F1
#
_cell.length_a   1.000
_cell.length_b   1.000
_cell.length_c   1.000
_cell.angle_alpha   90.00
_cell.angle_beta   90.00
_cell.angle_gamma   90.00
#
_symmetry.space_group_name_H-M   'P 1'
#
loop_
_entity.id
_entity.type
_entity.pdbx_description
1 polymer ?
#
loop_
_entity_poly.entity_id
_entity_poly.type
_entity_poly.pdbx_seq_one_letter_code
_entity_poly.pdbx_strand_id
1 'polypeptide(L)'
;MIKFFRNIRHKLLRENRFTRYLIYAVGEIILVVIGILIALQINNWNEARKESMREKKLLSNLNEEFRDNLQDLDSIGTEVNKVIQSLEKVFGLFDQTPENVNNDSLDLWLSRALSSPNWKPSDYLLNNLNSSGSITELKNEKLKLLLYKWARQHNEMIEVQQRTERTGEEIIAHLKEYGSLRNVDVAGENFEYPKSRLVVNNQKLLADPRFENHIDDKLYMYRTTRTWLKRARKTILELIEETKT
;
A
#
# COMPACT_ATOMS: atom_id res chain seq x y z
N MET A 1 -40.67 43.95 -5.48
CA MET A 1 -41.09 43.57 -6.84
C MET A 1 -42.45 44.18 -7.17
N ILE A 2 -42.45 45.03 -8.20
CA ILE A 2 -43.49 45.21 -9.21
C ILE A 2 -44.83 45.87 -8.77
N LYS A 3 -44.77 47.19 -8.51
CA LYS A 3 -45.98 48.07 -8.46
C LYS A 3 -46.89 47.90 -9.68
N PHE A 4 -46.33 47.49 -10.82
CA PHE A 4 -47.05 47.18 -12.06
C PHE A 4 -48.02 45.99 -11.92
N PHE A 5 -47.61 44.88 -11.31
CA PHE A 5 -48.45 43.70 -11.10
C PHE A 5 -49.47 43.96 -9.99
N ARG A 6 -49.11 44.77 -8.98
CA ARG A 6 -50.04 45.23 -7.94
C ARG A 6 -51.19 46.08 -8.51
N ASN A 7 -50.90 47.00 -9.41
CA ASN A 7 -51.91 47.85 -10.04
C ASN A 7 -52.82 47.07 -10.99
N ILE A 8 -52.28 46.08 -11.71
CA ILE A 8 -53.07 45.14 -12.54
C ILE A 8 -53.99 44.27 -11.67
N ARG A 9 -53.51 43.81 -10.50
CA ARG A 9 -54.29 43.08 -9.49
C ARG A 9 -55.53 43.84 -9.03
N HIS A 10 -55.35 45.11 -8.64
CA HIS A 10 -56.46 45.95 -8.20
C HIS A 10 -57.47 46.26 -9.32
N LYS A 11 -57.02 46.38 -10.58
CA LYS A 11 -57.90 46.65 -11.73
C LYS A 11 -58.75 45.43 -12.10
N LEU A 12 -58.18 44.22 -12.06
CA LEU A 12 -58.88 42.96 -12.40
C LEU A 12 -59.90 42.52 -11.34
N LEU A 13 -59.63 42.79 -10.06
CA LEU A 13 -60.58 42.54 -8.95
C LEU A 13 -61.81 43.45 -9.01
N ARG A 14 -61.68 44.66 -9.59
CA ARG A 14 -62.77 45.64 -9.71
C ARG A 14 -63.73 45.36 -10.88
N GLU A 15 -63.36 44.50 -11.83
CA GLU A 15 -64.14 44.18 -13.04
C GLU A 15 -64.88 42.82 -13.00
N ASN A 16 -65.03 42.15 -11.85
CA ASN A 16 -65.68 40.83 -11.72
C ASN A 16 -65.02 39.70 -12.57
N ARG A 17 -63.75 39.88 -13.01
CA ARG A 17 -63.02 38.91 -13.86
C ARG A 17 -62.14 37.96 -13.05
N PHE A 18 -62.71 37.28 -12.06
CA PHE A 18 -62.00 36.36 -11.17
C PHE A 18 -61.20 35.29 -11.93
N THR A 19 -61.76 34.76 -13.03
CA THR A 19 -61.08 33.78 -13.89
C THR A 19 -59.78 34.31 -14.51
N ARG A 20 -59.74 35.57 -14.95
CA ARG A 20 -58.51 36.17 -15.51
C ARG A 20 -57.48 36.37 -14.40
N TYR A 21 -57.91 36.81 -13.23
CA TYR A 21 -57.04 36.96 -12.06
C TYR A 21 -56.38 35.64 -11.66
N LEU A 22 -57.14 34.54 -11.65
CA LEU A 22 -56.64 33.21 -11.32
C LEU A 22 -55.58 32.73 -12.33
N ILE A 23 -55.81 32.94 -13.63
CA ILE A 23 -54.85 32.60 -14.70
C ILE A 23 -53.53 33.38 -14.54
N TYR A 24 -53.59 34.68 -14.24
CA TYR A 24 -52.39 35.50 -14.02
C TYR A 24 -51.63 35.09 -12.75
N ALA A 25 -52.32 34.78 -11.65
CA ALA A 25 -51.68 34.33 -10.41
C ALA A 25 -51.01 32.95 -10.58
N VAL A 26 -51.64 32.03 -11.32
CA VAL A 26 -51.03 30.74 -11.69
C VAL A 26 -49.80 30.94 -12.57
N GLY A 27 -49.85 31.84 -13.55
CA GLY A 27 -48.69 32.19 -14.37
C GLY A 27 -47.51 32.73 -13.56
N GLU A 28 -47.77 33.58 -12.55
CA GLU A 28 -46.74 34.11 -11.64
C GLU A 28 -46.09 33.00 -10.80
N ILE A 29 -46.91 32.07 -10.26
CA ILE A 29 -46.40 30.91 -9.51
C ILE A 29 -45.53 30.02 -10.39
N ILE A 30 -45.98 29.71 -11.61
CA ILE A 30 -45.21 28.89 -12.57
C ILE A 30 -43.86 29.55 -12.88
N LEU A 31 -43.85 30.87 -13.10
CA LEU A 31 -42.62 31.61 -13.39
C LEU A 31 -41.64 31.63 -12.21
N VAL A 32 -42.14 31.78 -10.99
CA VAL A 32 -41.34 31.67 -9.76
C VAL A 32 -40.78 30.26 -9.59
N VAL A 33 -41.60 29.22 -9.81
CA VAL A 33 -41.18 27.81 -9.73
C VAL A 33 -40.09 27.51 -10.75
N ILE A 34 -40.22 27.97 -12.00
CA ILE A 34 -39.18 27.85 -13.03
C ILE A 34 -37.88 28.54 -12.56
N GLY A 35 -37.98 29.74 -11.98
CA GLY A 35 -36.83 30.44 -11.42
C GLY A 35 -36.10 29.64 -10.33
N ILE A 36 -36.85 29.04 -9.40
CA ILE A 36 -36.30 28.18 -8.34
C ILE A 36 -35.65 26.93 -8.93
N LEU A 37 -36.31 26.26 -9.89
CA LEU A 37 -35.77 25.07 -10.53
C LEU A 37 -34.47 25.36 -11.29
N ILE A 38 -34.39 26.49 -12.00
CA ILE A 38 -33.15 26.91 -12.68
C ILE A 38 -32.05 27.19 -11.64
N ALA A 39 -32.36 27.90 -10.55
CA ALA A 39 -31.38 28.18 -9.50
C ALA A 39 -30.84 26.89 -8.85
N LEU A 40 -31.74 25.93 -8.54
CA LEU A 40 -31.37 24.61 -8.05
C LEU A 40 -30.51 23.85 -9.07
N GLN A 41 -30.87 23.89 -10.35
CA GLN A 41 -30.12 23.21 -11.40
C GLN A 41 -28.69 23.76 -11.54
N ILE A 42 -28.52 25.08 -11.48
CA ILE A 42 -27.21 25.74 -11.51
C ILE A 42 -26.39 25.35 -10.28
N ASN A 43 -27.01 25.31 -9.10
CA ASN A 43 -26.32 24.90 -7.88
C ASN A 43 -25.85 23.44 -7.96
N ASN A 44 -26.74 22.52 -8.35
CA ASN A 44 -26.42 21.10 -8.51
C ASN A 44 -25.31 20.88 -9.55
N TRP A 45 -25.31 21.64 -10.65
CA TRP A 45 -24.25 21.55 -11.67
C TRP A 45 -22.90 22.03 -11.14
N ASN A 46 -22.88 23.13 -10.37
CA ASN A 46 -21.65 23.62 -9.73
C ASN A 46 -21.11 22.64 -8.68
N GLU A 47 -21.99 22.02 -7.88
CA GLU A 47 -21.62 20.98 -6.91
C GLU A 47 -21.04 19.75 -7.60
N ALA A 48 -21.72 19.22 -8.63
CA ALA A 48 -21.22 18.09 -9.42
C ALA A 48 -19.86 18.37 -10.07
N ARG A 49 -19.64 19.60 -10.55
CA ARG A 49 -18.33 20.02 -11.07
C ARG A 49 -17.25 20.01 -9.99
N LYS A 50 -17.55 20.55 -8.80
CA LYS A 50 -16.61 20.55 -7.66
C LYS A 50 -16.28 19.13 -7.20
N GLU A 51 -17.29 18.26 -7.12
CA GLU A 51 -17.12 16.85 -6.78
C GLU A 51 -16.22 16.14 -7.80
N SER A 52 -16.46 16.31 -9.10
CA SER A 52 -15.62 15.75 -10.16
C SER A 52 -14.16 16.25 -10.09
N MET A 53 -13.93 17.53 -9.79
CA MET A 53 -12.57 18.05 -9.60
C MET A 53 -11.87 17.43 -8.38
N ARG A 54 -12.59 17.23 -7.28
CA ARG A 54 -12.05 16.56 -6.09
C ARG A 54 -11.71 15.10 -6.36
N GLU A 55 -12.60 14.38 -7.04
CA GLU A 55 -12.41 12.99 -7.43
C GLU A 55 -11.18 12.84 -8.32
N LYS A 56 -11.03 13.68 -9.37
CA LYS A 56 -9.83 13.68 -10.22
C LYS A 56 -8.54 13.92 -9.44
N LYS A 57 -8.55 14.88 -8.51
CA LYS A 57 -7.37 15.15 -7.66
C LYS A 57 -7.04 13.95 -6.77
N LEU A 58 -8.06 13.31 -6.18
CA LEU A 58 -7.88 12.11 -5.38
C LEU A 58 -7.27 10.96 -6.22
N LEU A 59 -7.81 10.72 -7.42
CA LEU A 59 -7.31 9.67 -8.32
C LEU A 59 -5.87 9.94 -8.75
N SER A 60 -5.52 11.19 -9.07
CA SER A 60 -4.14 11.59 -9.38
C SER A 60 -3.19 11.30 -8.21
N ASN A 61 -3.59 11.67 -6.99
CA ASN A 61 -2.77 11.44 -5.80
C ASN A 61 -2.61 9.94 -5.50
N LEU A 62 -3.69 9.15 -5.65
CA LEU A 62 -3.62 7.68 -5.51
C LEU A 62 -2.69 7.07 -6.56
N ASN A 63 -2.75 7.55 -7.80
CA ASN A 63 -1.88 7.08 -8.87
C ASN A 63 -0.40 7.29 -8.54
N GLU A 64 -0.06 8.48 -8.05
CA GLU A 64 1.29 8.85 -7.61
C GLU A 64 1.75 7.96 -6.44
N GLU A 65 0.95 7.83 -5.38
CA GLU A 65 1.26 6.98 -4.24
C GLU A 65 1.50 5.51 -4.64
N PHE A 66 0.66 4.96 -5.53
CA PHE A 66 0.85 3.59 -6.02
C PHE A 66 2.08 3.42 -6.91
N ARG A 67 2.50 4.45 -7.65
CA ARG A 67 3.75 4.42 -8.43
C ARG A 67 4.98 4.42 -7.53
N ASP A 68 4.98 5.24 -6.49
CA ASP A 68 6.06 5.26 -5.50
C ASP A 68 6.15 3.91 -4.79
N ASN A 69 5.00 3.38 -4.35
CA ASN A 69 4.93 2.04 -3.76
C ASN A 69 5.45 0.94 -4.70
N LEU A 70 5.19 1.05 -6.02
CA LEU A 70 5.70 0.09 -7.00
C LEU A 70 7.23 0.14 -7.10
N GLN A 71 7.81 1.34 -7.09
CA GLN A 71 9.25 1.53 -7.15
C GLN A 71 9.94 0.95 -5.90
N ASP A 72 9.39 1.22 -4.72
CA ASP A 72 9.90 0.67 -3.46
C ASP A 72 9.79 -0.85 -3.44
N LEU A 73 8.68 -1.41 -3.92
CA LEU A 73 8.49 -2.86 -4.03
C LEU A 73 9.56 -3.50 -4.92
N ASP A 74 9.92 -2.87 -6.04
CA ASP A 74 10.95 -3.39 -6.95
C ASP A 74 12.34 -3.36 -6.32
N SER A 75 12.65 -2.30 -5.57
CA SER A 75 13.89 -2.23 -4.79
C SER A 75 13.97 -3.36 -3.77
N ILE A 76 12.92 -3.54 -2.95
CA ILE A 76 12.88 -4.61 -1.94
C ILE A 76 12.88 -6.00 -2.59
N GLY A 77 12.22 -6.17 -3.74
CA GLY A 77 12.27 -7.42 -4.49
C GLY A 77 13.69 -7.83 -4.86
N THR A 78 14.54 -6.86 -5.21
CA THR A 78 15.97 -7.10 -5.47
C THR A 78 16.70 -7.57 -4.22
N GLU A 79 16.51 -6.90 -3.09
CA GLU A 79 17.16 -7.27 -1.83
C GLU A 79 16.72 -8.65 -1.31
N VAL A 80 15.42 -8.96 -1.39
CA VAL A 80 14.87 -10.28 -1.06
C VAL A 80 15.53 -11.38 -1.90
N ASN A 81 15.78 -11.14 -3.18
CA ASN A 81 16.46 -12.13 -4.03
C ASN A 81 17.94 -12.33 -3.63
N LYS A 82 18.66 -11.28 -3.20
CA LYS A 82 20.04 -11.41 -2.69
C LYS A 82 20.08 -12.25 -1.41
N VAL A 83 19.10 -12.09 -0.52
CA VAL A 83 18.96 -12.91 0.69
C VAL A 83 18.71 -14.38 0.32
N ILE A 84 17.74 -14.64 -0.57
CA ILE A 84 17.45 -16.01 -1.04
C ILE A 84 18.69 -16.66 -1.65
N GLN A 85 19.42 -15.96 -2.51
CA GLN A 85 20.65 -16.48 -3.12
C GLN A 85 21.71 -16.82 -2.07
N SER A 86 21.86 -15.99 -1.04
CA SER A 86 22.83 -16.23 0.02
C SER A 86 22.42 -17.42 0.90
N LEU A 87 21.14 -17.54 1.23
CA LEU A 87 20.58 -18.69 1.93
C LEU A 87 20.76 -19.99 1.12
N GLU A 88 20.49 -19.97 -0.18
CA GLU A 88 20.72 -21.12 -1.07
C GLU A 88 22.20 -21.52 -1.13
N LYS A 89 23.12 -20.56 -1.07
CA LYS A 89 24.56 -20.83 -0.97
C LYS A 89 24.91 -21.53 0.33
N VAL A 90 24.41 -21.04 1.47
CA VAL A 90 24.64 -21.67 2.79
C VAL A 90 24.00 -23.07 2.84
N PHE A 91 22.77 -23.19 2.33
CA PHE A 91 22.03 -24.45 2.31
C PHE A 91 22.78 -25.54 1.53
N GLY A 92 23.40 -25.19 0.39
CA GLY A 92 24.22 -26.12 -0.39
C GLY A 92 25.57 -26.54 0.26
N LEU A 93 25.88 -26.06 1.47
CA LEU A 93 27.08 -26.47 2.21
C LEU A 93 26.82 -27.58 3.23
N PHE A 94 25.56 -27.87 3.58
CA PHE A 94 25.25 -28.93 4.56
C PHE A 94 25.63 -30.33 4.07
N ASP A 95 25.73 -30.55 2.75
CA ASP A 95 26.23 -31.80 2.17
C ASP A 95 27.76 -31.95 2.22
N GLN A 96 28.48 -30.92 2.69
CA GLN A 96 29.95 -30.90 2.69
C GLN A 96 30.50 -31.20 4.09
N THR A 97 31.67 -31.82 4.12
CA THR A 97 32.45 -31.92 5.36
C THR A 97 32.81 -30.50 5.85
N PRO A 98 32.42 -30.10 7.08
CA PRO A 98 32.61 -28.74 7.59
C PRO A 98 34.00 -28.18 7.35
N GLU A 99 35.05 -28.96 7.61
CA GLU A 99 36.46 -28.57 7.51
C GLU A 99 36.89 -28.15 6.09
N ASN A 100 36.17 -28.62 5.05
CA ASN A 100 36.48 -28.29 3.65
C ASN A 100 35.86 -26.97 3.19
N VAL A 101 34.93 -26.41 3.96
CA VAL A 101 34.21 -25.17 3.61
C VAL A 101 35.10 -23.94 3.86
N ASN A 102 35.15 -22.99 2.95
CA ASN A 102 35.87 -21.74 3.22
C ASN A 102 35.08 -20.89 4.24
N ASN A 103 35.65 -20.65 5.43
CA ASN A 103 34.97 -19.90 6.49
C ASN A 103 34.69 -18.42 6.10
N ASP A 104 35.55 -17.77 5.32
CA ASP A 104 35.32 -16.38 4.91
C ASP A 104 34.12 -16.28 3.96
N SER A 105 33.98 -17.24 3.03
CA SER A 105 32.81 -17.34 2.16
C SER A 105 31.54 -17.65 2.96
N LEU A 106 31.61 -18.57 3.92
CA LEU A 106 30.49 -18.88 4.81
C LEU A 106 30.04 -17.65 5.61
N ASP A 107 30.98 -16.98 6.29
CA ASP A 107 30.70 -15.77 7.08
C ASP A 107 30.08 -14.67 6.20
N LEU A 108 30.57 -14.49 4.97
CA LEU A 108 30.02 -13.51 4.01
C LEU A 108 28.59 -13.88 3.60
N TRP A 109 28.32 -15.13 3.26
CA TRP A 109 26.96 -15.55 2.89
C TRP A 109 26.00 -15.47 4.07
N LEU A 110 26.45 -15.82 5.28
CA LEU A 110 25.68 -15.64 6.50
C LEU A 110 25.36 -14.16 6.75
N SER A 111 26.33 -13.25 6.54
CA SER A 111 26.10 -11.81 6.75
C SER A 111 24.97 -11.28 5.85
N ARG A 112 24.95 -11.72 4.60
CA ARG A 112 23.90 -11.38 3.62
C ARG A 112 22.58 -12.08 3.94
N ALA A 113 22.64 -13.34 4.36
CA ALA A 113 21.48 -14.11 4.78
C ALA A 113 20.80 -13.52 6.03
N LEU A 114 21.56 -12.84 6.91
CA LEU A 114 21.03 -12.16 8.10
C LEU A 114 20.31 -10.85 7.78
N SER A 115 20.57 -10.23 6.62
CA SER A 115 19.87 -9.01 6.23
C SER A 115 18.36 -9.23 6.16
N SER A 116 17.62 -8.20 6.61
CA SER A 116 16.16 -8.25 6.75
C SER A 116 15.50 -7.10 5.98
N PRO A 117 15.52 -7.14 4.63
CA PRO A 117 14.87 -6.11 3.84
C PRO A 117 13.38 -6.08 4.14
N ASN A 118 12.86 -4.91 4.48
CA ASN A 118 11.47 -4.68 4.79
C ASN A 118 10.84 -3.70 3.80
N TRP A 119 9.57 -3.91 3.49
CA TRP A 119 8.81 -3.00 2.65
C TRP A 119 7.68 -2.39 3.46
N LYS A 120 7.64 -1.05 3.50
CA LYS A 120 6.62 -0.28 4.21
C LYS A 120 5.98 0.69 3.21
N PRO A 121 5.03 0.22 2.36
CA PRO A 121 4.41 1.09 1.38
C PRO A 121 3.65 2.22 2.06
N SER A 122 3.55 3.37 1.40
CA SER A 122 2.61 4.41 1.81
C SER A 122 1.20 3.89 1.70
N ASP A 123 0.43 4.05 2.77
CA ASP A 123 -1.00 3.77 2.84
C ASP A 123 -1.80 5.01 3.28
N TYR A 124 -1.17 6.19 3.25
CA TYR A 124 -1.72 7.43 3.78
C TYR A 124 -3.07 7.76 3.13
N LEU A 125 -3.17 7.71 1.80
CA LEU A 125 -4.42 8.05 1.11
C LEU A 125 -5.50 7.00 1.37
N LEU A 126 -5.14 5.72 1.34
CA LEU A 126 -6.10 4.65 1.64
C LEU A 126 -6.63 4.73 3.08
N ASN A 127 -5.77 5.01 4.06
CA ASN A 127 -6.17 5.18 5.45
C ASN A 127 -7.06 6.40 5.65
N ASN A 128 -6.78 7.50 4.97
CA ASN A 128 -7.64 8.68 4.97
C ASN A 128 -9.01 8.37 4.37
N LEU A 129 -9.07 7.66 3.24
CA LEU A 129 -10.33 7.28 2.58
C LEU A 129 -11.19 6.36 3.45
N ASN A 130 -10.56 5.43 4.16
CA ASN A 130 -11.25 4.54 5.09
C ASN A 130 -11.76 5.32 6.33
N SER A 131 -10.93 6.20 6.89
CA SER A 131 -11.26 6.96 8.10
C SER A 131 -12.33 8.03 7.86
N SER A 132 -12.35 8.64 6.67
CA SER A 132 -13.36 9.64 6.30
C SER A 132 -14.66 9.02 5.78
N GLY A 133 -14.69 7.71 5.51
CA GLY A 133 -15.80 7.05 4.81
C GLY A 133 -15.88 7.38 3.31
N SER A 134 -14.99 8.23 2.78
CA SER A 134 -15.04 8.69 1.38
C SER A 134 -14.76 7.58 0.36
N ILE A 135 -14.23 6.43 0.78
CA ILE A 135 -14.09 5.26 -0.11
C ILE A 135 -15.43 4.80 -0.70
N THR A 136 -16.55 4.98 0.02
CA THR A 136 -17.87 4.61 -0.48
C THR A 136 -18.39 5.54 -1.58
N GLU A 137 -17.86 6.77 -1.62
CA GLU A 137 -18.26 7.83 -2.56
C GLU A 137 -17.56 7.71 -3.92
N LEU A 138 -16.54 6.85 -4.05
CA LEU A 138 -15.88 6.57 -5.31
C LEU A 138 -16.85 5.97 -6.33
N LYS A 139 -16.92 6.56 -7.51
CA LYS A 139 -17.80 6.11 -8.60
C LYS A 139 -17.30 4.85 -9.28
N ASN A 140 -15.97 4.65 -9.33
CA ASN A 140 -15.38 3.46 -9.91
C ASN A 140 -15.46 2.28 -8.92
N GLU A 141 -16.46 1.42 -9.10
CA GLU A 141 -16.67 0.22 -8.28
C GLU A 141 -15.50 -0.77 -8.36
N LYS A 142 -14.84 -0.88 -9.52
CA LYS A 142 -13.66 -1.75 -9.68
C LYS A 142 -12.49 -1.23 -8.84
N LEU A 143 -12.23 0.06 -8.88
CA LEU A 143 -11.22 0.71 -8.05
C LEU A 143 -11.51 0.48 -6.55
N LYS A 144 -12.77 0.68 -6.13
CA LYS A 144 -13.20 0.47 -4.75
C LYS A 144 -12.91 -0.96 -4.26
N LEU A 145 -13.26 -1.98 -5.05
CA LEU A 145 -12.95 -3.37 -4.74
C LEU A 145 -11.45 -3.66 -4.70
N LEU A 146 -10.66 -3.06 -5.60
CA LEU A 146 -9.20 -3.18 -5.60
C LEU A 146 -8.57 -2.53 -4.37
N LEU A 147 -9.08 -1.39 -3.91
CA LEU A 147 -8.60 -0.73 -2.68
C LEU A 147 -8.88 -1.59 -1.44
N TYR A 148 -10.05 -2.23 -1.34
CA TYR A 148 -10.34 -3.18 -0.26
C TYR A 148 -9.44 -4.42 -0.32
N LYS A 149 -9.22 -4.96 -1.52
CA LYS A 149 -8.28 -6.07 -1.73
C LYS A 149 -6.86 -5.68 -1.30
N TRP A 150 -6.41 -4.49 -1.68
CA TRP A 150 -5.11 -3.95 -1.33
C TRP A 150 -4.93 -3.78 0.18
N ALA A 151 -5.92 -3.19 0.87
CA ALA A 151 -5.90 -3.06 2.32
C ALA A 151 -5.75 -4.42 3.03
N ARG A 152 -6.47 -5.44 2.57
CA ARG A 152 -6.34 -6.81 3.11
C ARG A 152 -4.97 -7.41 2.84
N GLN A 153 -4.49 -7.33 1.59
CA GLN A 153 -3.18 -7.84 1.21
C GLN A 153 -2.05 -7.18 2.00
N HIS A 154 -2.14 -5.88 2.24
CA HIS A 154 -1.17 -5.15 3.05
C HIS A 154 -1.08 -5.70 4.48
N ASN A 155 -2.21 -5.92 5.14
CA ASN A 155 -2.23 -6.52 6.49
C ASN A 155 -1.63 -7.93 6.51
N GLU A 156 -2.00 -8.79 5.54
CA GLU A 156 -1.43 -10.14 5.41
C GLU A 156 0.09 -10.10 5.22
N MET A 157 0.59 -9.10 4.49
CA MET A 157 2.02 -8.92 4.27
C MET A 157 2.77 -8.48 5.52
N ILE A 158 2.16 -7.65 6.38
CA ILE A 158 2.74 -7.28 7.67
C ILE A 158 2.94 -8.53 8.55
N GLU A 159 1.95 -9.42 8.61
CA GLU A 159 2.05 -10.67 9.37
C GLU A 159 3.13 -11.63 8.81
N VAL A 160 3.26 -11.70 7.48
CA VAL A 160 4.32 -12.47 6.83
C VAL A 160 5.68 -11.87 7.15
N GLN A 161 5.81 -10.54 7.11
CA GLN A 161 7.05 -9.84 7.41
C GLN A 161 7.51 -10.10 8.84
N GLN A 162 6.63 -9.99 9.84
CA GLN A 162 6.97 -10.26 11.24
C GLN A 162 7.50 -11.69 11.44
N ARG A 163 6.87 -12.66 10.77
CA ARG A 163 7.36 -14.05 10.78
C ARG A 163 8.71 -14.19 10.11
N THR A 164 8.92 -13.54 8.97
CA THR A 164 10.20 -13.54 8.24
C THR A 164 11.32 -12.91 9.09
N GLU A 165 11.06 -11.80 9.78
CA GLU A 165 12.02 -11.12 10.66
C GLU A 165 12.48 -12.05 11.80
N ARG A 166 11.53 -12.76 12.43
CA ARG A 166 11.81 -13.73 13.49
C ARG A 166 12.79 -14.83 13.07
N THR A 167 12.70 -15.33 11.84
CA THR A 167 13.66 -16.35 11.35
C THR A 167 15.11 -15.84 11.33
N GLY A 168 15.31 -14.54 11.11
CA GLY A 168 16.62 -13.90 11.21
C GLY A 168 17.12 -13.82 12.66
N GLU A 169 16.24 -13.47 13.59
CA GLU A 169 16.55 -13.42 15.02
C GLU A 169 16.97 -14.80 15.56
N GLU A 170 16.34 -15.87 15.08
CA GLU A 170 16.65 -17.24 15.47
C GLU A 170 18.04 -17.68 14.97
N ILE A 171 18.43 -17.34 13.74
CA ILE A 171 19.81 -17.56 13.26
C ILE A 171 20.81 -16.74 14.10
N ILE A 172 20.49 -15.47 14.41
CA ILE A 172 21.35 -14.62 15.24
C ILE A 172 21.53 -15.23 16.64
N ALA A 173 20.44 -15.72 17.26
CA ALA A 173 20.49 -16.38 18.55
C ALA A 173 21.38 -17.63 18.50
N HIS A 174 21.21 -18.45 17.46
CA HIS A 174 22.02 -19.65 17.25
C HIS A 174 23.51 -19.31 17.07
N LEU A 175 23.83 -18.27 16.28
CA LEU A 175 25.21 -17.78 16.10
C LEU A 175 25.82 -17.23 17.38
N LYS A 176 25.04 -16.62 18.27
CA LYS A 176 25.53 -16.14 19.57
C LYS A 176 25.91 -17.28 20.52
N GLU A 177 25.22 -18.41 20.42
CA GLU A 177 25.39 -19.55 21.33
C GLU A 177 26.44 -20.55 20.82
N TYR A 178 26.40 -20.88 19.53
CA TYR A 178 27.19 -21.97 18.95
C TYR A 178 28.24 -21.50 17.92
N GLY A 179 28.19 -20.22 17.53
CA GLY A 179 29.01 -19.64 16.46
C GLY A 179 29.74 -18.36 16.86
N SER A 180 30.19 -17.62 15.84
CA SER A 180 30.76 -16.29 15.98
C SER A 180 29.95 -15.30 15.14
N LEU A 181 28.94 -14.68 15.77
CA LEU A 181 28.21 -13.55 15.17
C LEU A 181 29.17 -12.43 14.75
N ARG A 182 30.19 -12.15 15.57
CA ARG A 182 31.23 -11.15 15.28
C ARG A 182 31.94 -11.43 13.94
N ASN A 183 32.24 -12.70 13.64
CA ASN A 183 32.92 -13.02 12.38
C ASN A 183 31.99 -12.81 11.18
N VAL A 184 30.70 -13.11 11.34
CA VAL A 184 29.66 -12.82 10.35
C VAL A 184 29.52 -11.32 10.13
N ASP A 185 29.45 -10.53 11.21
CA ASP A 185 29.33 -9.06 11.13
C ASP A 185 30.51 -8.44 10.37
N VAL A 186 31.74 -8.86 10.67
CA VAL A 186 32.98 -8.37 10.01
C VAL A 186 33.07 -8.79 8.54
N ALA A 187 32.46 -9.91 8.17
CA ALA A 187 32.42 -10.33 6.77
C ALA A 187 31.44 -9.48 5.94
N GLY A 188 30.51 -8.78 6.59
CA GLY A 188 29.67 -7.77 5.96
C GLY A 188 30.42 -6.45 5.73
N GLU A 189 29.78 -5.52 5.02
CA GLU A 189 30.37 -4.23 4.63
C GLU A 189 30.25 -3.13 5.71
N ASN A 190 29.51 -3.39 6.79
CA ASN A 190 29.07 -2.35 7.73
C ASN A 190 29.95 -2.19 8.98
N PHE A 191 30.94 -3.07 9.19
CA PHE A 191 31.70 -3.13 10.44
C PHE A 191 33.21 -3.15 10.23
N GLU A 192 33.91 -2.19 10.84
CA GLU A 192 35.36 -2.02 10.74
C GLU A 192 36.06 -2.43 12.05
N TYR A 193 36.02 -3.72 12.39
CA TYR A 193 36.79 -4.29 13.50
C TYR A 193 37.31 -5.69 13.16
N PRO A 194 38.39 -6.19 13.82
CA PRO A 194 38.94 -7.50 13.46
C PRO A 194 38.01 -8.64 13.86
N LYS A 195 38.16 -9.79 13.18
CA LYS A 195 37.50 -11.06 13.55
C LYS A 195 37.80 -11.44 15.02
N SER A 196 36.94 -12.29 15.57
CA SER A 196 37.13 -12.83 16.93
C SER A 196 38.45 -13.59 17.04
N ARG A 197 39.15 -13.40 18.16
CA ARG A 197 40.32 -14.22 18.54
C ARG A 197 39.93 -15.42 19.41
N LEU A 198 38.68 -15.47 19.88
CA LEU A 198 38.12 -16.62 20.56
C LEU A 198 37.75 -17.64 19.48
N VAL A 199 38.34 -18.84 19.54
CA VAL A 199 38.33 -19.84 18.46
C VAL A 199 36.93 -20.44 18.27
N VAL A 200 36.05 -19.70 17.60
CA VAL A 200 34.73 -20.16 17.16
C VAL A 200 34.64 -19.90 15.66
N ASN A 201 34.69 -21.00 14.90
CA ASN A 201 34.58 -21.01 13.45
C ASN A 201 33.19 -21.51 13.08
N ASN A 202 32.50 -20.78 12.21
CA ASN A 202 31.10 -21.05 11.86
C ASN A 202 30.93 -22.31 10.99
N GLN A 203 32.01 -22.86 10.40
CA GLN A 203 31.96 -24.11 9.64
C GLN A 203 31.33 -25.25 10.45
N LYS A 204 31.60 -25.34 11.76
CA LYS A 204 31.05 -26.40 12.63
C LYS A 204 29.52 -26.39 12.71
N LEU A 205 28.89 -25.24 12.46
CA LEU A 205 27.43 -25.12 12.44
C LEU A 205 26.81 -25.93 11.30
N LEU A 206 27.57 -26.22 10.24
CA LEU A 206 27.11 -27.05 9.11
C LEU A 206 26.94 -28.53 9.49
N ALA A 207 27.39 -28.95 10.67
CA ALA A 207 27.11 -30.27 11.22
C ALA A 207 25.98 -30.26 12.27
N ASP A 208 25.38 -29.10 12.57
CA ASP A 208 24.27 -28.98 13.52
C ASP A 208 22.91 -28.98 12.78
N PRO A 209 22.08 -30.04 12.95
CA PRO A 209 20.77 -30.10 12.29
C PRO A 209 19.82 -28.98 12.77
N ARG A 210 20.05 -28.38 13.94
CA ARG A 210 19.27 -27.22 14.40
C ARG A 210 19.58 -26.00 13.56
N PHE A 211 20.86 -25.80 13.21
CA PHE A 211 21.26 -24.71 12.34
C PHE A 211 20.72 -24.89 10.92
N GLU A 212 20.76 -26.11 10.39
CA GLU A 212 20.12 -26.46 9.10
C GLU A 212 18.65 -26.05 9.07
N ASN A 213 17.89 -26.40 10.11
CA ASN A 213 16.47 -26.02 10.22
C ASN A 213 16.27 -24.50 10.26
N HIS A 214 17.13 -23.74 10.94
CA HIS A 214 17.04 -22.27 10.94
C HIS A 214 17.31 -21.66 9.55
N ILE A 215 18.26 -22.23 8.78
CA ILE A 215 18.54 -21.79 7.41
C ILE A 215 17.37 -22.15 6.47
N ASP A 216 16.82 -23.37 6.59
CA ASP A 216 15.67 -23.81 5.80
C ASP A 216 14.45 -22.93 6.06
N ASP A 217 14.10 -22.69 7.33
CA ASP A 217 12.93 -21.90 7.69
C ASP A 217 13.02 -20.46 7.17
N LYS A 218 14.20 -19.83 7.32
CA LYS A 218 14.43 -18.50 6.73
C LYS A 218 14.31 -18.54 5.21
N LEU A 219 14.88 -19.54 4.53
CA LEU A 219 14.77 -19.68 3.07
C LEU A 219 13.31 -19.84 2.63
N TYR A 220 12.54 -20.67 3.33
CA TYR A 220 11.12 -20.86 3.10
C TYR A 220 10.34 -19.54 3.25
N MET A 221 10.60 -18.79 4.33
CA MET A 221 9.93 -17.52 4.59
C MET A 221 10.28 -16.44 3.57
N TYR A 222 11.53 -16.36 3.10
CA TYR A 222 11.90 -15.42 2.03
C TYR A 222 11.33 -15.80 0.66
N ARG A 223 11.24 -17.10 0.33
CA ARG A 223 10.54 -17.56 -0.88
C ARG A 223 9.03 -17.24 -0.83
N THR A 224 8.44 -17.36 0.36
CA THR A 224 7.05 -16.93 0.62
C THR A 224 6.89 -15.42 0.45
N THR A 225 7.79 -14.63 1.05
CA THR A 225 7.83 -13.16 0.92
C THR A 225 7.92 -12.73 -0.55
N ARG A 226 8.82 -13.35 -1.33
CA ARG A 226 8.93 -13.09 -2.78
C ARG A 226 7.62 -13.35 -3.54
N THR A 227 6.86 -14.36 -3.13
CA THR A 227 5.56 -14.66 -3.74
C THR A 227 4.53 -13.59 -3.39
N TRP A 228 4.53 -13.09 -2.16
CA TRP A 228 3.69 -11.96 -1.74
C TRP A 228 4.03 -10.68 -2.48
N LEU A 229 5.32 -10.34 -2.63
CA LEU A 229 5.74 -9.17 -3.41
C LEU A 229 5.26 -9.25 -4.87
N LYS A 230 5.30 -10.44 -5.50
CA LYS A 230 4.74 -10.61 -6.86
C LYS A 230 3.22 -10.38 -6.92
N ARG A 231 2.48 -10.82 -5.89
CA ARG A 231 1.03 -10.58 -5.79
C ARG A 231 0.72 -9.09 -5.58
N ALA A 232 1.45 -8.44 -4.67
CA ALA A 232 1.33 -7.01 -4.41
C ALA A 232 1.62 -6.18 -5.67
N ARG A 233 2.70 -6.49 -6.39
CA ARG A 233 3.04 -5.87 -7.68
C ARG A 233 1.86 -5.92 -8.66
N LYS A 234 1.22 -7.08 -8.82
CA LYS A 234 0.07 -7.22 -9.70
C LYS A 234 -1.09 -6.31 -9.28
N THR A 235 -1.43 -6.30 -8.00
CA THR A 235 -2.51 -5.46 -7.47
C THR A 235 -2.19 -3.96 -7.63
N ILE A 236 -0.95 -3.54 -7.37
CA ILE A 236 -0.50 -2.15 -7.55
C ILE A 236 -0.62 -1.73 -9.02
N LEU A 237 -0.21 -2.57 -9.97
CA LEU A 237 -0.35 -2.27 -11.39
C LEU A 237 -1.82 -2.12 -11.81
N GLU A 238 -2.72 -2.96 -11.28
CA GLU A 238 -4.17 -2.82 -11.48
C GLU A 238 -4.69 -1.49 -10.91
N LEU A 239 -4.23 -1.09 -9.72
CA LEU A 239 -4.60 0.18 -9.08
C LEU A 239 -4.09 1.40 -9.85
N ILE A 240 -2.86 1.36 -10.35
CA ILE A 240 -2.29 2.41 -11.20
C ILE A 240 -3.11 2.56 -12.49
N GLU A 241 -3.59 1.47 -13.08
CA GLU A 241 -4.44 1.55 -14.27
C GLU A 241 -5.80 2.21 -13.95
N GLU A 242 -6.44 1.78 -12.88
CA GLU A 242 -7.78 2.25 -12.49
C GLU A 242 -7.81 3.68 -11.92
N THR A 243 -6.64 4.24 -11.62
CA THR A 243 -6.48 5.62 -11.12
C THR A 243 -6.01 6.60 -12.21
N LYS A 244 -5.84 6.16 -13.45
CA LYS A 244 -5.54 7.07 -14.57
C LYS A 244 -6.71 8.03 -14.79
N THR A 245 -6.42 9.33 -14.78
CA THR A 245 -7.37 10.42 -15.00
C THR A 245 -7.29 11.01 -16.40
#